data_AF-A0A0H1APS2-F1
#
_entry.id   AF-A0A0H1APS2-F1
#
_cell.length_a   1.000
_cell.length_b   1.000
_cell.length_c   1.000
_cell.angle_alpha   90.00
_cell.angle_beta   90.00
_cell.angle_gamma   90.00
#
_symmetry.space_group_name_H-M   'P 1'
#
loop_
_entity.id
_entity.type
_entity.pdbx_description
1 polymer ?
#
loop_
_entity_poly.entity_id
_entity_poly.type
_entity_poly.pdbx_seq_one_letter_code
_entity_poly.pdbx_strand_id
1 'polypeptide(L)'
;MTPIVFVAACCALLTLVLLPTRTRRLAATVALIVSATGVAASLVLPTPRLVALAGRPHVTTLEQLARRTPWELPTIVHFVAFAWLAWLLAVFCARWPRRHVVAVLVAMAIAAELLQGLSPGRTPRLTDVGVNLMGAATGLSIALAAQWVRRALGQQDEDVAT
;
A
#
# COMPACT_ATOMS: atom_id res chain seq x y z
N MET A 1 17.84 -0.33 8.50
CA MET A 1 16.50 -0.01 9.05
C MET A 1 16.57 -0.23 10.54
N THR A 2 16.22 0.75 11.37
CA THR A 2 16.04 0.45 12.80
C THR A 2 14.85 -0.50 12.91
N PRO A 3 14.98 -1.67 13.56
CA PRO A 3 13.88 -2.64 13.71
C PRO A 3 12.62 -1.99 14.31
N ILE A 4 12.82 -0.89 15.04
CA ILE A 4 11.79 -0.03 15.65
C ILE A 4 10.75 0.49 14.64
N VAL A 5 11.13 0.93 13.44
CA VAL A 5 10.16 1.50 12.47
C VAL A 5 9.30 0.40 11.84
N PHE A 6 9.89 -0.75 11.54
CA PHE A 6 9.17 -1.90 11.01
C PHE A 6 8.22 -2.50 12.06
N VAL A 7 8.71 -2.67 13.30
CA VAL A 7 7.88 -3.11 14.43
C VAL A 7 6.76 -2.11 14.71
N ALA A 8 7.02 -0.80 14.66
CA ALA A 8 5.99 0.22 14.85
C ALA A 8 4.92 0.19 13.74
N ALA A 9 5.32 0.00 12.47
CA ALA A 9 4.37 -0.15 11.36
C ALA A 9 3.53 -1.44 11.50
N CYS A 10 4.15 -2.56 11.86
CA CYS A 10 3.46 -3.83 12.13
C CYS A 10 2.53 -3.71 13.36
N CYS A 11 2.93 -3.01 14.41
CA CYS A 11 2.11 -2.76 15.60
C CYS A 11 0.96 -1.79 15.32
N ALA A 12 1.17 -0.76 14.49
CA ALA A 12 0.12 0.15 14.02
C ALA A 12 -0.91 -0.59 13.14
N LEU A 13 -0.43 -1.49 12.28
CA LEU A 13 -1.25 -2.42 11.50
C LEU A 13 -2.06 -3.37 12.39
N LEU A 14 -1.43 -3.94 13.42
CA LEU A 14 -2.07 -4.84 14.37
C LEU A 14 -3.12 -4.12 15.22
N THR A 15 -2.82 -2.90 15.69
CA THR A 15 -3.76 -2.09 16.48
C THR A 15 -4.95 -1.62 15.65
N LEU A 16 -4.75 -1.25 14.38
CA LEU A 16 -5.86 -1.05 13.42
C LEU A 16 -6.69 -2.31 13.21
N VAL A 17 -6.14 -3.50 13.47
CA VAL A 17 -6.88 -4.77 13.41
C VAL A 17 -7.69 -5.04 14.68
N LEU A 18 -7.35 -4.42 15.81
CA LEU A 18 -7.96 -4.67 17.12
C LEU A 18 -8.95 -3.58 17.56
N LEU A 19 -9.05 -2.45 16.83
CA LEU A 19 -9.95 -1.36 17.19
C LEU A 19 -11.45 -1.71 17.04
N PRO A 20 -12.33 -1.12 17.89
CA PRO A 20 -13.78 -1.20 17.74
C PRO A 20 -14.24 -0.75 16.35
N THR A 21 -15.23 -1.43 15.78
CA THR A 21 -15.63 -1.31 14.36
C THR A 21 -15.94 0.12 13.90
N ARG A 22 -16.42 1.01 14.78
CA ARG A 22 -16.71 2.41 14.45
C ARG A 22 -15.44 3.28 14.39
N THR A 23 -14.56 3.18 15.40
CA THR A 23 -13.28 3.92 15.48
C THR A 23 -12.30 3.42 14.42
N ARG A 24 -12.33 2.12 14.12
CA ARG A 24 -11.55 1.46 13.08
C ARG A 24 -11.84 2.00 11.69
N ARG A 25 -13.10 2.33 11.38
CA ARG A 25 -13.49 2.91 10.09
C ARG A 25 -12.92 4.31 9.90
N LEU A 26 -13.01 5.17 10.93
CA LEU A 26 -12.54 6.54 10.82
C LEU A 26 -11.00 6.61 10.72
N ALA A 27 -10.30 5.88 11.60
CA ALA A 27 -8.84 5.77 11.55
C ALA A 27 -8.36 5.20 10.20
N ALA A 28 -9.08 4.23 9.65
CA ALA A 28 -8.75 3.64 8.36
C ALA A 28 -9.02 4.56 7.17
N THR A 29 -10.14 5.30 7.16
CA THR A 29 -10.41 6.29 6.13
C THR A 29 -9.32 7.36 6.14
N VAL A 30 -8.93 7.84 7.33
CA VAL A 30 -7.81 8.78 7.47
C VAL A 30 -6.51 8.14 6.95
N ALA A 31 -6.19 6.91 7.36
CA ALA A 31 -4.99 6.21 6.89
C ALA A 31 -4.98 6.03 5.36
N LEU A 32 -6.12 5.69 4.75
CA LEU A 32 -6.26 5.55 3.30
C LEU A 32 -6.10 6.89 2.59
N ILE A 33 -6.75 7.96 3.07
CA ILE A 33 -6.64 9.30 2.49
C ILE A 33 -5.21 9.80 2.60
N VAL A 34 -4.59 9.68 3.78
CA VAL A 34 -3.20 10.10 4.01
C VAL A 34 -2.25 9.28 3.13
N SER A 35 -2.44 7.97 3.01
CA SER A 35 -1.62 7.11 2.15
C SER A 35 -1.78 7.47 0.67
N ALA A 36 -3.01 7.62 0.19
CA ALA A 36 -3.31 7.97 -1.20
C ALA A 36 -2.76 9.37 -1.54
N THR A 37 -2.93 10.33 -0.64
CA THR A 37 -2.37 11.68 -0.79
C THR A 37 -0.85 11.66 -0.78
N GLY A 38 -0.23 10.86 0.10
CA GLY A 38 1.21 10.69 0.17
C GLY A 38 1.79 10.08 -1.11
N VAL A 39 1.14 9.05 -1.65
CA VAL A 39 1.52 8.44 -2.93
C VAL A 39 1.36 9.44 -4.07
N ALA A 40 0.22 10.12 -4.16
CA ALA A 40 -0.01 11.16 -5.17
C ALA A 40 1.03 12.29 -5.10
N ALA A 41 1.33 12.78 -3.89
CA ALA A 41 2.36 13.78 -3.67
C ALA A 41 3.75 13.28 -4.10
N SER A 42 4.08 12.02 -3.82
CA SER A 42 5.36 11.43 -4.25
C SER A 42 5.52 11.29 -5.76
N LEU A 43 4.42 11.19 -6.51
CA LEU A 43 4.46 11.11 -7.97
C LEU A 43 4.70 12.50 -8.62
N VAL A 44 4.25 13.56 -7.95
CA VAL A 44 4.34 14.94 -8.46
C VAL A 44 5.57 15.67 -7.93
N LEU A 45 6.01 15.36 -6.72
CA LEU A 45 7.13 16.06 -6.09
C LEU A 45 8.46 15.72 -6.78
N PRO A 46 9.30 16.73 -7.10
CA PRO A 46 10.65 16.49 -7.56
C PRO A 46 11.44 15.64 -6.56
N THR A 47 12.20 14.66 -7.05
CA THR A 47 13.03 13.76 -6.22
C THR A 47 13.88 14.49 -5.17
N PRO A 48 14.52 15.64 -5.45
CA PRO A 48 15.28 16.37 -4.42
C PRO A 48 14.44 16.80 -3.22
N ARG A 49 13.17 17.18 -3.43
CA ARG A 49 12.24 17.56 -2.36
C ARG A 49 11.79 16.35 -1.56
N LEU A 50 11.58 15.20 -2.22
CA LEU A 50 11.28 13.94 -1.53
C LEU A 50 12.44 13.50 -0.64
N VAL A 51 13.68 13.62 -1.12
CA VAL A 51 14.88 13.31 -0.32
C VAL A 51 15.02 14.28 0.87
N ALA A 52 14.71 15.56 0.67
CA ALA A 52 14.73 16.55 1.75
C ALA A 52 13.67 16.23 2.84
N LEU A 53 12.47 15.79 2.44
CA LEU A 53 11.39 15.44 3.36
C LEU A 53 11.63 14.11 4.08
N ALA A 54 12.06 13.08 3.34
CA ALA A 54 12.29 11.73 3.87
C ALA A 54 13.59 11.62 4.68
N GLY A 55 14.54 12.52 4.45
CA GLY A 55 15.87 12.50 5.02
C GLY A 55 16.83 11.60 4.23
N ARG A 56 18.03 12.14 3.94
CA ARG A 56 19.10 11.44 3.21
C ARG A 56 19.43 10.03 3.74
N PRO A 57 19.59 9.77 5.06
CA PRO A 57 19.98 8.44 5.53
C PRO A 57 18.93 7.35 5.27
N HIS A 58 17.65 7.73 5.22
CA HIS A 58 16.57 6.79 4.92
C HIS A 58 16.57 6.41 3.44
N VAL A 59 16.75 7.40 2.56
CA VAL A 59 16.83 7.17 1.11
C VAL A 59 18.03 6.30 0.77
N THR A 60 19.21 6.58 1.32
CA THR A 60 20.42 5.77 1.02
C THR A 60 20.28 4.34 1.52
N THR A 61 19.64 4.11 2.66
CA THR A 61 19.34 2.77 3.16
C THR A 61 18.41 2.01 2.20
N LEU A 62 17.37 2.69 1.70
CA LEU A 62 16.45 2.10 0.73
C LEU A 62 17.14 1.80 -0.60
N GLU A 63 18.01 2.68 -1.10
CA GLU A 63 18.81 2.43 -2.30
C GLU A 63 19.77 1.24 -2.13
N GLN A 64 20.41 1.11 -0.96
CA GLN A 64 21.26 -0.04 -0.65
C GLN A 64 20.46 -1.35 -0.63
N LEU A 65 19.23 -1.33 -0.12
CA LEU A 65 18.36 -2.49 -0.13
C LEU A 65 17.88 -2.81 -1.55
N ALA A 66 17.48 -1.79 -2.32
CA ALA A 66 17.04 -1.92 -3.71
C ALA A 66 18.12 -2.56 -4.60
N ARG A 67 19.40 -2.23 -4.37
CA ARG A 67 20.55 -2.83 -5.06
C ARG A 67 20.68 -4.35 -4.89
N ARG A 68 19.98 -4.97 -3.94
CA ARG A 68 19.91 -6.44 -3.79
C ARG A 68 18.85 -7.08 -4.68
N THR A 69 18.07 -6.28 -5.38
CA THR A 69 17.02 -6.73 -6.28
C THR A 69 17.36 -6.29 -7.70
N PRO A 70 16.81 -6.95 -8.74
CA PRO A 70 16.97 -6.50 -10.12
C PRO A 70 16.14 -5.24 -10.44
N TRP A 71 15.39 -4.69 -9.48
CA TRP A 71 14.49 -3.55 -9.69
C TRP A 71 15.11 -2.26 -9.18
N GLU A 72 14.84 -1.17 -9.88
CA GLU A 72 15.22 0.17 -9.43
C GLU A 72 14.36 0.61 -8.23
N LEU A 73 14.91 1.47 -7.38
CA LEU A 73 14.19 1.97 -6.20
C LEU A 73 12.81 2.59 -6.53
N PRO A 74 12.64 3.42 -7.57
CA PRO A 74 11.32 3.96 -7.93
C PRO A 74 10.29 2.86 -8.23
N THR A 75 10.69 1.81 -8.95
CA THR A 75 9.85 0.65 -9.26
C THR A 75 9.40 -0.08 -8.00
N ILE A 76 10.32 -0.30 -7.05
CA ILE A 76 10.01 -0.93 -5.76
C ILE A 76 9.03 -0.07 -4.96
N VAL A 77 9.25 1.25 -4.92
CA VAL A 77 8.36 2.18 -4.20
C VAL A 77 6.95 2.13 -4.77
N HIS A 78 6.80 2.14 -6.09
CA HIS A 78 5.51 2.04 -6.78
C HIS A 78 4.80 0.72 -6.46
N PHE A 79 5.52 -0.40 -6.58
CA PHE A 79 5.00 -1.72 -6.22
C PHE A 79 4.49 -1.76 -4.77
N VAL A 80 5.31 -1.31 -3.81
CA VAL A 80 4.96 -1.32 -2.37
C VAL A 80 3.80 -0.38 -2.09
N ALA A 81 3.77 0.81 -2.69
CA ALA A 81 2.70 1.78 -2.52
C ALA A 81 1.35 1.22 -3.01
N PHE A 82 1.31 0.59 -4.18
CA PHE A 82 0.08 0.00 -4.70
C PHE A 82 -0.35 -1.25 -3.93
N ALA A 83 0.59 -2.07 -3.45
CA ALA A 83 0.29 -3.18 -2.55
C ALA A 83 -0.34 -2.69 -1.24
N TRP A 84 0.23 -1.64 -0.65
CA TRP A 84 -0.31 -1.02 0.55
C TRP A 84 -1.73 -0.48 0.34
N LEU A 85 -1.95 0.29 -0.73
CA LEU A 85 -3.26 0.88 -1.04
C LEU A 85 -4.32 -0.19 -1.31
N ALA A 86 -3.99 -1.23 -2.08
CA ALA A 86 -4.91 -2.34 -2.34
C ALA A 86 -5.27 -3.12 -1.08
N TRP A 87 -4.29 -3.35 -0.21
CA TRP A 87 -4.52 -3.99 1.08
C TRP A 87 -5.45 -3.16 1.97
N LEU A 88 -5.19 -1.85 2.12
CA LEU A 88 -6.07 -0.94 2.85
C LEU A 88 -7.49 -0.94 2.26
N LEU A 89 -7.61 -0.78 0.95
CA LEU A 89 -8.90 -0.75 0.26
C LEU A 89 -9.69 -2.05 0.50
N ALA A 90 -9.04 -3.21 0.40
CA ALA A 90 -9.67 -4.50 0.60
C ALA A 90 -10.08 -4.78 2.05
N VAL A 91 -9.29 -4.33 3.03
CA VAL A 91 -9.60 -4.50 4.45
C VAL A 91 -10.74 -3.58 4.89
N PHE A 92 -10.78 -2.34 4.40
CA PHE A 92 -11.68 -1.31 4.93
C PHE A 92 -12.92 -1.05 4.07
N CYS A 93 -12.85 -1.32 2.77
CA CYS A 93 -14.01 -1.31 1.86
C CYS A 93 -14.56 -2.72 1.64
N ALA A 94 -14.56 -3.58 2.66
CA ALA A 94 -15.02 -4.98 2.56
C ALA A 94 -16.48 -5.15 2.08
N ARG A 95 -17.31 -4.09 2.19
CA ARG A 95 -18.70 -4.09 1.68
C ARG A 95 -18.78 -3.81 0.18
N TRP A 96 -17.71 -3.32 -0.44
CA TRP A 96 -17.70 -3.05 -1.87
C TRP A 96 -17.65 -4.37 -2.63
N PRO A 97 -18.45 -4.52 -3.71
CA PRO A 97 -18.29 -5.63 -4.61
C PRO A 97 -16.85 -5.66 -5.14
N ARG A 98 -16.22 -6.83 -5.16
CA ARG A 98 -14.80 -6.99 -5.54
C ARG A 98 -14.46 -6.32 -6.89
N ARG A 99 -15.39 -6.34 -7.83
CA ARG A 99 -15.25 -5.65 -9.14
C ARG A 99 -14.99 -4.15 -9.01
N HIS A 100 -15.58 -3.46 -8.03
CA HIS A 100 -15.34 -2.03 -7.81
C HIS A 100 -13.96 -1.77 -7.20
N VAL A 101 -13.53 -2.63 -6.27
CA VAL A 101 -12.16 -2.56 -5.71
C VAL A 101 -11.13 -2.72 -6.82
N VAL A 102 -11.30 -3.73 -7.68
CA VAL A 102 -10.42 -3.95 -8.84
C VAL A 102 -10.48 -2.76 -9.81
N ALA A 103 -11.67 -2.26 -10.14
CA ALA A 103 -11.82 -1.11 -11.04
C ALA A 103 -11.11 0.15 -10.50
N VAL A 104 -11.22 0.43 -9.20
CA VAL A 104 -10.50 1.56 -8.57
C VAL A 104 -9.00 1.36 -8.63
N LEU A 105 -8.49 0.16 -8.34
CA LEU A 105 -7.05 -0.11 -8.40
C LEU A 105 -6.50 0.04 -9.82
N VAL A 106 -7.25 -0.41 -10.83
CA VAL A 106 -6.89 -0.21 -12.24
C VAL A 106 -6.91 1.27 -12.60
N ALA A 107 -7.97 2.00 -12.24
CA ALA A 107 -8.07 3.44 -12.49
C ALA A 107 -6.93 4.21 -11.82
N MET A 108 -6.57 3.86 -10.58
CA MET A 108 -5.45 4.46 -9.87
C MET A 108 -4.10 4.17 -10.52
N ALA A 109 -3.87 2.95 -11.00
CA ALA A 109 -2.61 2.57 -11.67
C ALA A 109 -2.41 3.36 -12.95
N ILE A 110 -3.48 3.54 -13.74
CA ILE A 110 -3.47 4.36 -14.95
C ILE A 110 -3.29 5.85 -14.60
N ALA A 111 -4.05 6.35 -13.63
CA ALA A 111 -3.99 7.76 -13.22
C ALA A 111 -2.61 8.13 -12.67
N ALA A 112 -1.96 7.24 -11.92
CA ALA A 112 -0.60 7.45 -11.41
C ALA A 112 0.40 7.64 -12.55
N GLU A 113 0.30 6.83 -13.60
CA GLU A 113 1.19 6.92 -14.77
C GLU A 113 0.96 8.21 -15.57
N LEU A 114 -0.31 8.57 -15.79
CA LEU A 114 -0.68 9.82 -16.44
C LEU A 114 -0.17 11.02 -15.65
N LEU A 115 -0.31 10.99 -14.33
CA LEU A 115 0.16 12.05 -13.44
C LEU A 115 1.69 12.16 -13.42
N GLN A 116 2.40 11.02 -13.45
CA GLN A 116 3.85 11.00 -13.60
C GLN A 116 4.30 11.58 -14.95
N GLY A 117 3.51 11.41 -16.01
CA GLY A 117 3.74 12.06 -17.31
C GLY A 117 3.67 13.59 -17.27
N LEU A 118 3.07 14.19 -16.23
CA LEU A 118 3.09 15.64 -16.01
C LEU A 118 4.36 16.12 -15.29
N SER A 119 5.15 15.20 -14.72
CA SER A 119 6.40 15.53 -14.04
C SER A 119 7.53 15.76 -15.05
N PRO A 120 8.26 16.89 -14.98
CA PRO A 120 9.33 17.20 -15.94
C PRO A 120 10.37 16.07 -16.02
N GLY A 121 10.68 15.63 -17.25
CA GLY A 121 11.71 14.60 -17.50
C GLY A 121 11.26 13.16 -17.25
N ARG A 122 9.99 12.91 -16.97
CA ARG A 122 9.42 11.54 -16.93
C ARG A 122 8.60 11.27 -18.18
N THR A 123 8.72 10.05 -18.70
CA THR A 123 7.92 9.56 -19.83
C THR A 123 7.01 8.45 -19.33
N PRO A 124 5.70 8.49 -19.63
CA PRO A 124 4.79 7.46 -19.20
C PRO A 124 5.09 6.14 -19.94
N ARG A 125 5.06 5.02 -19.22
CA ARG A 125 5.34 3.67 -19.71
C ARG A 125 4.27 2.69 -19.25
N LEU A 126 3.79 1.85 -20.18
CA LEU A 126 2.83 0.79 -19.86
C LEU A 126 3.39 -0.23 -18.85
N THR A 127 4.72 -0.42 -18.83
CA THR A 127 5.39 -1.29 -17.85
C THR A 127 5.17 -0.81 -16.42
N ASP A 128 5.09 0.49 -16.20
CA ASP A 128 4.98 1.09 -14.87
C ASP A 128 3.54 0.92 -14.33
N VAL A 129 2.53 1.02 -15.20
CA VAL A 129 1.16 0.59 -14.91
C VAL A 129 1.13 -0.90 -14.52
N GLY A 130 1.85 -1.75 -15.25
CA GLY A 130 1.97 -3.17 -14.95
C GLY A 130 2.53 -3.43 -13.54
N VAL A 131 3.58 -2.71 -13.14
CA VAL A 131 4.18 -2.79 -11.80
C VAL A 131 3.18 -2.35 -10.72
N ASN A 132 2.46 -1.26 -10.95
CA ASN A 132 1.41 -0.79 -10.04
C ASN A 132 0.32 -1.85 -9.86
N LEU A 133 -0.12 -2.49 -10.95
CA LEU A 133 -1.12 -3.56 -10.91
C LEU A 133 -0.61 -4.83 -10.20
N MET A 134 0.65 -5.21 -10.38
CA MET A 134 1.26 -6.33 -9.65
C MET A 134 1.32 -6.05 -8.15
N GLY A 135 1.69 -4.82 -7.76
CA GLY A 135 1.62 -4.37 -6.37
C GLY A 135 0.19 -4.50 -5.84
N ALA A 136 -0.78 -3.93 -6.54
CA ALA A 136 -2.19 -3.98 -6.16
C ALA A 136 -2.73 -5.41 -6.01
N ALA A 137 -2.40 -6.31 -6.95
CA ALA A 137 -2.76 -7.73 -6.87
C ALA A 137 -2.17 -8.42 -5.64
N THR A 138 -0.91 -8.10 -5.31
CA THR A 138 -0.22 -8.61 -4.11
C THR A 138 -0.93 -8.14 -2.84
N GLY A 139 -1.21 -6.84 -2.72
CA GLY A 139 -1.92 -6.27 -1.57
C GLY A 139 -3.31 -6.86 -1.36
N LEU A 140 -4.07 -7.02 -2.45
CA LEU A 140 -5.38 -7.67 -2.42
C LEU A 140 -5.29 -9.13 -1.98
N SER A 141 -4.30 -9.88 -2.48
CA SER A 141 -4.08 -11.28 -2.10
C SER A 141 -3.77 -11.42 -0.61
N ILE A 142 -2.92 -10.55 -0.07
CA ILE A 142 -2.62 -10.50 1.38
C ILE A 142 -3.89 -10.23 2.19
N ALA A 143 -4.73 -9.27 1.74
CA ALA A 143 -5.97 -8.96 2.44
C ALA A 143 -6.96 -10.13 2.45
N LEU A 144 -7.07 -10.86 1.33
CA LEU A 144 -7.90 -12.05 1.20
C LEU A 144 -7.40 -13.21 2.07
N ALA A 145 -6.08 -13.45 2.08
CA ALA A 145 -5.47 -14.46 2.95
C ALA A 145 -5.73 -14.13 4.43
N ALA A 146 -5.56 -12.86 4.83
CA ALA A 146 -5.86 -12.42 6.20
C ALA A 146 -7.35 -12.59 6.56
N GLN A 147 -8.27 -12.35 5.62
CA GLN A 147 -9.70 -12.61 5.82
C GLN A 147 -9.99 -14.10 5.97
N TRP A 148 -9.34 -14.95 5.17
CA TRP A 148 -9.49 -16.40 5.24
C TRP A 148 -9.01 -16.95 6.60
N VAL A 149 -7.80 -16.57 7.04
CA VAL A 149 -7.26 -16.98 8.35
C VAL A 149 -8.21 -16.58 9.49
N ARG A 150 -8.73 -15.34 9.48
CA ARG A 150 -9.66 -14.89 10.53
C ARG A 150 -10.95 -15.71 10.58
N ARG A 151 -11.47 -16.15 9.43
CA ARG A 151 -12.67 -16.99 9.38
C ARG A 151 -12.36 -18.40 9.90
N ALA A 152 -11.23 -18.98 9.49
CA ALA A 152 -10.81 -20.29 9.94
C ALA A 152 -10.63 -20.35 11.47
N LEU A 153 -10.05 -19.30 12.07
CA LEU A 153 -9.90 -19.20 13.52
C LEU A 153 -11.24 -18.96 14.23
N GLY A 154 -12.13 -18.12 13.69
CA GLY A 154 -13.43 -17.85 14.31
C GLY A 154 -14.40 -19.04 14.27
N GLN A 155 -14.26 -19.96 13.32
CA GLN A 155 -15.06 -21.20 13.28
C GLN A 155 -14.63 -22.20 14.37
N GLN A 156 -13.35 -22.18 14.79
CA GLN A 156 -12.86 -23.06 15.85
C GLN A 156 -13.44 -22.70 17.23
N ASP A 157 -13.76 -21.43 17.47
CA ASP A 157 -14.36 -21.00 18.75
C ASP A 157 -15.83 -21.45 18.89
N GLU A 158 -16.57 -21.57 17.77
CA GLU A 158 -17.96 -22.07 17.78
C GLU A 158 -18.02 -23.60 17.94
N ASP A 159 -17.11 -24.34 17.30
CA ASP A 159 -17.07 -25.81 17.37
C ASP A 159 -16.64 -26.36 18.75
N VAL A 160 -15.95 -25.57 19.58
CA VAL A 160 -15.57 -25.97 20.97
C VAL A 160 -16.69 -25.68 21.98
N ALA A 161 -17.66 -24.82 21.62
CA ALA A 161 -18.75 -24.41 22.50
C ALA A 161 -20.02 -25.29 22.37
N THR A 162 -20.05 -26.23 21.42
CA THR A 162 -21.15 -27.19 21.16
C THR A 162 -20.80 -28.60 21.58
#